data_AF-A0A087U3E5-F1
#
_entry.id   AF-A0A087U3E5-F1
#
_cell.length_a   1.000
_cell.length_b   1.000
_cell.length_c   1.000
_cell.angle_alpha   90.00
_cell.angle_beta   90.00
_cell.angle_gamma   90.00
#
_symmetry.space_group_name_H-M   'P 1'
#
loop_
_entity.id
_entity.type
_entity.pdbx_description
1 polymer ?
#
loop_
_entity_poly.entity_id
_entity_poly.type
_entity_poly.pdbx_seq_one_letter_code
_entity_poly.pdbx_strand_id
1 'polypeptide(L)'
;MIREAFNDEALARVSVFRWHKAFKEGRENVEDIEREGRPSTSVTETMINTTAVIIKEDRRITVRQLHALLNISVGSIHSVMAEHLQLKRACARWIPKLLTPEQMQHRVDVCTEWKERQEQEGDNFLKRIITADEAWLYHYDPTMKQQSSESKHPSSPTPKKAKTVKSVMNIYNSSHNIFCTTCSLWKSAFEADAQAADV
;
A
#
# COMPACT_ATOMS: atom_id res chain seq x y z
N MET A 1 -31.09 -33.26 38.23
CA MET A 1 -30.38 -33.47 36.95
C MET A 1 -29.35 -32.38 36.60
N ILE A 2 -29.69 -31.17 36.13
CA ILE A 2 -28.63 -30.21 35.69
C ILE A 2 -27.76 -29.71 36.86
N ARG A 3 -28.36 -29.39 38.02
CA ARG A 3 -27.61 -29.01 39.23
C ARG A 3 -26.79 -30.14 39.84
N GLU A 4 -27.22 -31.38 39.64
CA GLU A 4 -26.48 -32.56 40.12
C GLU A 4 -25.24 -32.84 39.25
N ALA A 5 -25.30 -32.50 37.96
CA ALA A 5 -24.19 -32.70 37.03
C ALA A 5 -23.17 -31.54 37.06
N PHE A 6 -23.61 -30.30 37.30
CA PHE A 6 -22.77 -29.10 37.16
C PHE A 6 -22.63 -28.25 38.44
N ASN A 7 -23.22 -28.68 39.56
CA ASN A 7 -23.15 -28.01 40.86
C ASN A 7 -23.36 -26.49 40.77
N ASP A 8 -22.35 -25.70 41.12
CA ASP A 8 -22.38 -24.23 41.18
C ASP A 8 -22.24 -23.56 39.80
N GLU A 9 -21.84 -24.30 38.77
CA GLU A 9 -21.77 -23.81 37.38
C GLU A 9 -23.10 -23.98 36.64
N ALA A 10 -24.11 -24.55 37.29
CA ALA A 10 -25.43 -24.74 36.71
C ALA A 10 -26.15 -23.41 36.47
N LEU A 11 -26.82 -23.27 35.33
CA LEU A 11 -27.64 -22.11 35.01
C LEU A 11 -28.69 -21.84 36.10
N ALA A 12 -28.87 -20.55 36.43
CA ALA A 12 -29.92 -20.12 37.33
C ALA A 12 -31.30 -20.56 36.82
N ARG A 13 -32.21 -20.89 37.75
CA ARG A 13 -33.57 -21.37 37.43
C ARG A 13 -34.29 -20.44 36.43
N VAL A 14 -34.15 -19.13 36.60
CA VAL A 14 -34.74 -18.11 35.71
C VAL A 14 -34.25 -18.25 34.27
N SER A 15 -32.96 -18.48 34.05
CA SER A 15 -32.36 -18.68 32.72
C SER A 15 -32.87 -19.96 32.07
N VAL A 16 -33.03 -21.05 32.84
CA VAL A 16 -33.58 -22.33 32.34
C VAL A 16 -35.02 -22.16 31.86
N PHE A 17 -35.88 -21.48 32.63
CA PHE A 17 -37.26 -21.21 32.22
C PHE A 17 -37.34 -20.29 31.00
N ARG A 18 -36.46 -19.30 30.90
CA ARG A 18 -36.35 -18.43 29.71
C ARG A 18 -36.02 -19.23 28.46
N TRP A 19 -35.03 -20.12 28.53
CA TRP A 19 -34.65 -21.00 27.42
C TRP A 19 -35.75 -22.00 27.07
N HIS A 20 -36.35 -22.66 28.07
CA HIS A 20 -37.47 -23.58 27.84
C HIS A 20 -38.66 -22.91 27.15
N LYS A 21 -38.98 -21.66 27.53
CA LYS A 21 -40.01 -20.87 26.84
C LYS A 21 -39.62 -20.60 25.39
N ALA A 22 -38.39 -20.15 25.13
CA ALA A 22 -37.91 -19.86 23.78
C ALA A 22 -37.94 -21.12 22.88
N PHE A 23 -37.54 -22.29 23.39
CA PHE A 23 -37.63 -23.55 22.66
C PHE A 23 -39.08 -23.94 22.35
N LYS A 24 -40.01 -23.75 23.29
CA LYS A 24 -41.45 -23.98 23.04
C LYS A 24 -42.03 -23.04 21.98
N GLU A 25 -41.48 -21.84 21.86
CA GLU A 25 -41.86 -20.84 20.84
C GLU A 25 -41.18 -21.08 19.48
N GLY A 26 -40.46 -22.21 19.33
CA GLY A 26 -39.89 -22.64 18.04
C GLY A 26 -38.45 -22.15 17.77
N ARG A 27 -37.77 -21.56 18.77
CA ARG A 27 -36.35 -21.22 18.62
C ARG A 27 -35.50 -22.49 18.72
N GLU A 28 -34.77 -22.82 17.66
CA GLU A 28 -33.85 -23.98 17.65
C GLU A 28 -32.38 -23.60 17.90
N ASN A 29 -32.03 -22.31 17.77
CA ASN A 29 -30.67 -21.82 17.90
C ASN A 29 -30.33 -21.39 19.36
N VAL A 30 -29.17 -21.83 19.86
CA VAL A 30 -28.63 -21.55 21.20
C VAL A 30 -27.74 -20.30 21.23
N GLU A 31 -27.32 -19.78 20.08
CA GLU A 31 -26.51 -18.55 19.99
C GLU A 31 -27.29 -17.32 20.48
N ASP A 32 -26.58 -16.34 21.07
CA ASP A 32 -27.18 -15.08 21.51
C ASP A 32 -27.89 -14.38 20.33
N ILE A 33 -29.12 -13.89 20.56
CA ILE A 33 -29.82 -13.06 19.57
C ILE A 33 -29.04 -11.75 19.45
N GLU A 34 -28.99 -11.20 18.24
CA GLU A 34 -28.42 -9.88 17.98
C GLU A 34 -29.04 -8.87 18.96
N ARG A 35 -28.17 -8.29 19.80
CA ARG A 35 -28.58 -7.31 20.78
C ARG A 35 -28.75 -5.98 20.06
N GLU A 36 -29.91 -5.35 20.21
CA GLU A 36 -30.08 -3.96 19.80
C GLU A 36 -29.11 -3.10 20.61
N GLY A 37 -28.02 -2.69 19.96
CA GLY A 37 -27.03 -1.80 20.55
C GLY A 37 -27.61 -0.41 20.83
N ARG A 38 -26.80 0.45 21.44
CA ARG A 38 -27.18 1.87 21.58
C ARG A 38 -27.35 2.48 20.18
N PRO A 39 -28.50 3.07 19.83
CA PRO A 39 -28.65 3.73 18.55
C PRO A 39 -27.65 4.89 18.45
N SER A 40 -26.88 4.91 17.36
CA SER A 40 -25.94 6.00 17.06
C SER A 40 -26.73 7.27 16.72
N THR A 41 -27.07 8.06 17.73
CA THR A 41 -27.80 9.33 17.57
C THR A 41 -26.98 10.43 16.89
N SER A 42 -25.70 10.20 16.58
CA SER A 42 -24.79 11.22 16.06
C SER A 42 -24.65 11.25 14.54
N VAL A 43 -25.18 10.26 13.81
CA VAL A 43 -25.00 10.15 12.36
C VAL A 43 -26.36 10.07 11.68
N THR A 44 -26.85 11.21 11.20
CA THR A 44 -28.10 11.30 10.42
C THR A 44 -27.82 11.00 8.96
N GLU A 45 -28.80 10.47 8.23
CA GLU A 45 -28.72 10.22 6.78
C GLU A 45 -28.32 11.49 5.99
N THR A 46 -28.78 12.66 6.43
CA THR A 46 -28.37 13.95 5.86
C THR A 46 -26.86 14.17 5.98
N MET A 47 -26.27 13.86 7.13
CA MET A 47 -24.84 14.03 7.39
C MET A 47 -24.00 13.05 6.57
N ILE A 48 -24.47 11.81 6.39
CA ILE A 48 -23.84 10.82 5.51
C ILE A 48 -23.79 11.35 4.08
N ASN A 49 -24.94 11.81 3.56
CA ASN A 49 -25.05 12.34 2.21
C ASN A 49 -24.20 13.62 2.01
N THR A 50 -24.22 14.56 2.95
CA THR A 50 -23.35 15.76 2.87
C THR A 50 -21.87 15.39 2.91
N THR A 51 -21.47 14.43 3.76
CA THR A 51 -20.09 13.93 3.81
C THR A 51 -19.69 13.31 2.47
N ALA A 52 -20.58 12.54 1.84
CA ALA A 52 -20.33 11.94 0.54
C ALA A 52 -20.13 12.98 -0.58
N VAL A 53 -20.93 14.05 -0.58
CA VAL A 53 -20.78 15.16 -1.55
C VAL A 53 -19.42 15.84 -1.39
N ILE A 54 -19.04 16.22 -0.15
CA ILE A 54 -17.77 16.90 0.10
C ILE A 54 -16.57 16.03 -0.32
N ILE A 55 -16.60 14.73 0.00
CA ILE A 55 -15.52 13.80 -0.40
C ILE A 55 -15.47 13.62 -1.92
N LYS A 56 -16.62 13.66 -2.60
CA LYS A 56 -16.69 13.54 -4.06
C LYS A 56 -16.06 14.76 -4.75
N GLU A 57 -16.25 15.94 -4.19
CA GLU A 57 -15.63 17.20 -4.66
C GLU A 57 -14.12 17.22 -4.40
N ASP A 58 -13.68 16.90 -3.18
CA ASP A 58 -12.26 16.77 -2.84
C ASP A 58 -11.95 15.44 -2.14
N ARG A 59 -11.42 14.48 -2.92
CA ARG A 59 -11.03 13.16 -2.39
C ARG A 59 -9.85 13.21 -1.42
N ARG A 60 -9.10 14.32 -1.38
CA ARG A 60 -7.93 14.50 -0.50
C ARG A 60 -8.29 15.14 0.83
N ILE A 61 -9.54 15.52 1.05
CA ILE A 61 -9.98 16.17 2.29
C ILE A 61 -9.58 15.37 3.54
N THR A 62 -9.08 16.05 4.56
CA THR A 62 -8.71 15.41 5.82
C THR A 62 -9.91 15.27 6.75
N VAL A 63 -9.87 14.26 7.63
CA VAL A 63 -10.92 14.07 8.65
C VAL A 63 -11.06 15.31 9.55
N ARG A 64 -9.95 16.04 9.80
CA ARG A 64 -9.97 17.30 10.55
C ARG A 64 -10.71 18.43 9.80
N GLN A 65 -10.56 18.50 8.48
CA GLN A 65 -11.30 19.46 7.67
C GLN A 65 -12.80 19.10 7.61
N LEU A 66 -13.12 17.81 7.45
CA LEU A 66 -14.52 17.36 7.52
C LEU A 66 -15.16 17.67 8.88
N HIS A 67 -14.42 17.48 9.98
CA HIS A 67 -14.85 17.88 11.31
C HIS A 67 -15.15 19.38 11.38
N ALA A 68 -14.26 20.23 10.88
CA ALA A 68 -14.45 21.68 10.89
C ALA A 68 -15.64 22.12 10.02
N LEU A 69 -15.91 21.45 8.90
CA LEU A 69 -17.01 21.79 8.00
C LEU A 69 -18.38 21.32 8.52
N LEU A 70 -18.44 20.10 9.04
CA LEU A 70 -19.71 19.45 9.42
C LEU A 70 -20.02 19.56 10.90
N ASN A 71 -19.04 19.97 11.72
CA ASN A 71 -19.11 20.01 13.18
C ASN A 71 -19.48 18.64 13.80
N ILE A 72 -18.98 17.56 13.20
CA ILE A 72 -19.21 16.17 13.62
C ILE A 72 -17.98 15.65 14.33
N SER A 73 -18.14 14.81 15.37
CA SER A 73 -16.99 14.20 16.03
C SER A 73 -16.08 13.45 15.04
N VAL A 74 -14.77 13.52 15.25
CA VAL A 74 -13.76 12.83 14.42
C VAL A 74 -14.04 11.32 14.32
N GLY A 75 -14.46 10.70 15.44
CA GLY A 75 -14.82 9.28 15.47
C GLY A 75 -16.03 8.96 14.61
N SER A 76 -17.08 9.78 14.68
CA SER A 76 -18.27 9.61 13.84
C SER A 76 -17.96 9.78 12.35
N ILE A 77 -17.06 10.69 11.97
CA ILE A 77 -16.62 10.82 10.57
C ILE A 77 -15.87 9.57 10.12
N HIS A 78 -15.02 8.99 10.97
CA HIS A 78 -14.37 7.72 10.66
C HIS A 78 -15.39 6.59 10.43
N SER A 79 -16.40 6.44 11.29
CA SER A 79 -17.48 5.46 11.09
C SER A 79 -18.30 5.75 9.83
N VAL A 80 -18.64 7.01 9.56
CA VAL A 80 -19.32 7.41 8.30
C VAL A 80 -18.50 7.00 7.08
N MET A 81 -17.21 7.32 7.06
CA MET A 81 -16.34 6.98 5.94
C MET A 81 -16.17 5.47 5.78
N ALA A 82 -15.94 4.72 6.87
CA ALA A 82 -15.58 3.30 6.82
C ALA A 82 -16.79 2.37 6.73
N GLU A 83 -17.85 2.62 7.50
CA GLU A 83 -19.01 1.73 7.64
C GLU A 83 -20.13 2.11 6.66
N HIS A 84 -20.46 3.40 6.57
CA HIS A 84 -21.58 3.87 5.74
C HIS A 84 -21.18 4.10 4.27
N LEU A 85 -20.03 4.75 4.02
CA LEU A 85 -19.55 5.04 2.67
C LEU A 85 -18.57 3.98 2.13
N GLN A 86 -18.10 3.06 2.98
CA GLN A 86 -17.17 1.98 2.64
C GLN A 86 -15.87 2.47 1.96
N LEU A 87 -15.42 3.67 2.33
CA LEU A 87 -14.22 4.31 1.80
C LEU A 87 -12.98 3.87 2.58
N LYS A 88 -11.91 3.62 1.84
CA LYS A 88 -10.57 3.36 2.39
C LYS A 88 -9.61 4.42 1.90
N ARG A 89 -8.74 4.93 2.78
CA ARG A 89 -7.64 5.81 2.35
C ARG A 89 -6.55 4.97 1.72
N ALA A 90 -6.12 5.37 0.53
CA ALA A 90 -4.97 4.80 -0.15
C ALA A 90 -3.91 5.88 -0.37
N CYS A 91 -2.64 5.52 -0.25
CA CYS A 91 -1.55 6.38 -0.67
C CYS A 91 -1.44 6.38 -2.20
N ALA A 92 -1.17 7.54 -2.79
CA ALA A 92 -0.88 7.61 -4.21
C ALA A 92 0.41 6.85 -4.52
N ARG A 93 0.43 6.14 -5.65
CA ARG A 93 1.63 5.48 -6.17
C ARG A 93 2.51 6.50 -6.88
N TRP A 94 3.81 6.50 -6.59
CA TRP A 94 4.79 7.27 -7.36
C TRP A 94 4.85 6.75 -8.79
N ILE A 95 4.74 7.66 -9.75
CA ILE A 95 4.89 7.37 -11.18
C ILE A 95 6.09 8.15 -11.72
N PRO A 96 6.86 7.61 -12.69
CA PRO A 96 8.04 8.30 -13.22
C PRO A 96 7.73 9.64 -13.88
N LYS A 97 6.61 9.74 -14.59
CA LYS A 97 6.21 10.95 -15.33
C LYS A 97 4.71 10.98 -15.58
N LEU A 98 4.13 12.19 -15.59
CA LEU A 98 2.79 12.43 -16.14
C LEU A 98 2.89 12.53 -17.67
N LEU A 99 2.22 11.62 -18.36
CA LEU A 99 2.26 11.54 -19.82
C LEU A 99 1.19 12.43 -20.45
N THR A 100 1.49 13.01 -21.61
CA THR A 100 0.47 13.65 -22.45
C THR A 100 -0.37 12.60 -23.18
N PRO A 101 -1.59 12.92 -23.65
CA PRO A 101 -2.42 11.98 -24.42
C PRO A 101 -1.67 11.38 -25.62
N GLU A 102 -0.86 12.17 -26.31
CA GLU A 102 -0.06 11.73 -27.46
C GLU A 102 1.04 10.75 -27.04
N GLN A 103 1.71 11.01 -25.91
CA GLN A 103 2.70 10.08 -25.36
C GLN A 103 2.07 8.77 -24.88
N MET A 104 0.85 8.82 -24.36
CA MET A 104 0.11 7.61 -23.98
C MET A 104 -0.24 6.78 -25.22
N GLN A 105 -0.78 7.42 -26.26
CA GLN A 105 -1.14 6.73 -27.49
C GLN A 105 0.09 6.12 -28.16
N HIS A 106 1.17 6.89 -28.30
CA HIS A 106 2.41 6.38 -28.90
C HIS A 106 2.95 5.16 -28.15
N ARG A 107 2.89 5.14 -26.81
CA ARG A 107 3.29 3.96 -26.03
C ARG A 107 2.39 2.76 -26.30
N VAL A 108 1.09 2.95 -26.44
CA VAL A 108 0.14 1.87 -26.78
C VAL A 108 0.44 1.33 -28.17
N ASP A 109 0.68 2.20 -29.15
CA ASP A 109 0.98 1.81 -30.53
C ASP A 109 2.26 0.96 -30.60
N VAL A 110 3.35 1.44 -29.99
CA VAL A 110 4.63 0.71 -29.93
C VAL A 110 4.49 -0.62 -29.20
N CYS A 111 3.79 -0.65 -28.06
CA CYS A 111 3.57 -1.91 -27.33
C CYS A 111 2.70 -2.89 -28.10
N THR A 112 1.73 -2.40 -28.88
CA THR A 112 0.86 -3.25 -29.71
C THR A 112 1.65 -3.86 -30.86
N GLU A 113 2.44 -3.06 -31.57
CA GLU A 113 3.34 -3.53 -32.63
C GLU A 113 4.30 -4.60 -32.10
N TRP A 114 4.93 -4.35 -30.94
CA TRP A 114 5.86 -5.31 -30.34
C TRP A 114 5.17 -6.62 -29.93
N LYS A 115 3.95 -6.53 -29.43
CA LYS A 115 3.14 -7.70 -29.07
C LYS A 115 2.78 -8.53 -30.30
N GLU A 116 2.32 -7.88 -31.38
CA GLU A 116 2.01 -8.57 -32.64
C GLU A 116 3.24 -9.27 -33.23
N ARG A 117 4.40 -8.62 -33.19
CA ARG A 117 5.67 -9.22 -33.64
C ARG A 117 6.07 -10.41 -32.79
N GLN A 118 5.91 -10.33 -31.46
CA GLN A 118 6.14 -11.47 -30.58
C GLN A 118 5.20 -12.64 -30.88
N GLU A 119 3.94 -12.38 -31.22
CA GLU A 119 2.97 -13.42 -31.59
C GLU A 119 3.33 -14.10 -32.92
N GLN A 120 3.90 -13.37 -33.87
CA GLN A 120 4.32 -13.91 -35.18
C GLN A 120 5.65 -14.67 -35.13
N GLU A 121 6.64 -14.12 -34.43
CA GLU A 121 8.01 -14.66 -34.39
C GLU A 121 8.26 -15.61 -33.21
N GLY A 122 7.34 -15.65 -32.24
CA GLY A 122 7.45 -16.43 -31.01
C GLY A 122 8.65 -16.03 -30.16
N ASP A 123 9.23 -17.00 -29.44
CA ASP A 123 10.36 -16.78 -28.54
C ASP A 123 11.64 -16.29 -29.24
N ASN A 124 11.73 -16.44 -30.57
CA ASN A 124 12.90 -15.98 -31.34
C ASN A 124 13.02 -14.46 -31.36
N PHE A 125 11.90 -13.73 -31.25
CA PHE A 125 11.91 -12.27 -31.17
C PHE A 125 12.66 -11.79 -29.94
N LEU A 126 12.29 -12.29 -28.75
CA LEU A 126 12.91 -11.89 -27.49
C LEU A 126 14.39 -12.27 -27.40
N LYS A 127 14.79 -13.42 -27.98
CA LYS A 127 16.19 -13.86 -28.02
C LYS A 127 17.13 -12.92 -28.78
N ARG A 128 16.60 -12.08 -29.67
CA ARG A 128 17.38 -11.12 -30.47
C ARG A 128 17.50 -9.75 -29.80
N ILE A 129 16.74 -9.50 -28.73
CA ILE A 129 16.73 -8.20 -28.06
C ILE A 129 17.89 -8.12 -27.07
N ILE A 130 18.77 -7.15 -27.28
CA ILE A 130 19.80 -6.75 -26.32
C ILE A 130 19.37 -5.40 -25.72
N THR A 131 19.14 -5.37 -24.42
CA THR A 131 18.81 -4.14 -23.69
C THR A 131 19.98 -3.70 -22.83
N ALA A 132 20.24 -2.40 -22.78
CA ALA A 132 21.16 -1.81 -21.84
C ALA A 132 20.57 -0.53 -21.23
N ASP A 133 20.89 -0.28 -19.96
CA ASP A 133 20.53 0.95 -19.26
C ASP A 133 21.63 1.36 -18.27
N GLU A 134 21.70 2.66 -17.97
CA GLU A 134 22.62 3.24 -17.00
C GLU A 134 21.93 3.41 -15.65
N ALA A 135 22.45 2.74 -14.62
CA ALA A 135 21.99 2.95 -13.25
C ALA A 135 23.05 3.68 -12.43
N TRP A 136 22.59 4.60 -11.60
CA TRP A 136 23.43 5.27 -10.62
C TRP A 136 23.50 4.42 -9.35
N LEU A 137 24.70 3.94 -9.00
CA LEU A 137 24.94 3.31 -7.71
C LEU A 137 25.57 4.33 -6.76
N TYR A 138 24.93 4.53 -5.62
CA TYR A 138 25.54 5.29 -4.53
C TYR A 138 26.42 4.33 -3.72
N HIS A 139 27.69 4.70 -3.50
CA HIS A 139 28.61 3.90 -2.68
C HIS A 139 28.24 3.88 -1.18
N TYR A 140 27.26 4.69 -0.79
CA TYR A 140 26.87 4.88 0.59
C TYR A 140 25.35 4.94 0.71
N ASP A 141 24.78 3.96 1.40
CA ASP A 141 23.42 4.03 1.92
C ASP A 141 23.44 4.79 3.25
N PRO A 142 22.92 6.03 3.31
CA PRO A 142 22.85 6.75 4.57
C PRO A 142 21.95 5.97 5.54
N THR A 143 22.52 5.56 6.68
CA THR A 143 21.74 4.93 7.75
C THR A 143 20.51 5.79 8.07
N MET A 144 19.32 5.19 8.07
CA MET A 144 18.08 5.89 8.37
C MET A 144 18.15 6.50 9.77
N LYS A 145 17.36 7.55 10.02
CA LYS A 145 17.34 8.24 11.32
C LYS A 145 17.07 7.28 12.50
N GLN A 146 16.23 6.26 12.29
CA GLN A 146 15.99 5.19 13.27
C GLN A 146 17.19 4.25 13.43
N GLN A 147 17.86 3.88 12.34
CA GLN A 147 19.04 3.01 12.39
C GLN A 147 20.25 3.70 13.04
N SER A 148 20.37 5.01 12.90
CA SER A 148 21.41 5.80 13.60
C SER A 148 20.93 6.38 14.93
N SER A 149 19.88 5.78 15.54
CA SER A 149 19.45 6.18 16.87
C SER A 149 20.30 5.48 17.92
N GLU A 150 20.73 6.24 18.92
CA GLU A 150 21.58 5.76 20.00
C GLU A 150 20.91 6.12 21.32
N SER A 151 20.88 5.16 22.26
CA SER A 151 20.43 5.43 23.62
C SER A 151 21.38 6.40 24.30
N LYS A 152 20.85 7.50 24.86
CA LYS A 152 21.65 8.50 25.57
C LYS A 152 21.04 8.87 26.92
N HIS A 153 21.90 9.26 27.85
CA HIS A 153 21.48 9.83 29.13
C HIS A 153 20.91 11.26 28.94
N PRO A 154 19.94 11.73 29.75
CA PRO A 154 19.36 13.08 29.61
C PRO A 154 20.38 14.22 29.67
N SER A 155 21.45 14.07 30.47
CA SER A 155 22.52 15.06 30.59
C SER A 155 23.57 14.99 29.47
N SER A 156 23.53 13.95 28.62
CA SER A 156 24.50 13.79 27.54
C SER A 156 24.16 14.67 26.34
N PRO A 157 25.17 15.25 25.67
CA PRO A 157 24.97 16.00 24.45
C PRO A 157 24.32 15.13 23.36
N THR A 158 23.61 15.76 22.44
CA THR A 158 22.99 15.06 21.31
C THR A 158 24.07 14.55 20.34
N PRO A 159 24.00 13.27 19.90
CA PRO A 159 24.92 12.75 18.91
C PRO A 159 24.78 13.53 17.60
N LYS A 160 25.92 13.87 17.01
CA LYS A 160 26.00 14.66 15.77
C LYS A 160 26.33 13.73 14.61
N LYS A 161 25.51 13.76 13.58
CA LYS A 161 25.76 13.07 12.32
C LYS A 161 26.25 14.08 11.29
N ALA A 162 27.49 13.92 10.82
CA ALA A 162 28.01 14.74 9.74
C ALA A 162 27.24 14.43 8.44
N LYS A 163 26.94 15.48 7.66
CA LYS A 163 26.41 15.30 6.31
C LYS A 163 27.58 14.95 5.39
N THR A 164 27.61 13.74 4.88
CA THR A 164 28.55 13.34 3.83
C THR A 164 27.92 13.61 2.46
N VAL A 165 28.72 14.09 1.50
CA VAL A 165 28.28 14.32 0.12
C VAL A 165 28.17 12.98 -0.60
N LYS A 166 27.11 12.77 -1.37
CA LYS A 166 26.95 11.56 -2.18
C LYS A 166 28.01 11.55 -3.28
N SER A 167 28.89 10.56 -3.31
CA SER A 167 29.64 10.20 -4.53
C SER A 167 28.78 9.24 -5.34
N VAL A 168 28.76 9.43 -6.66
CA VAL A 168 27.95 8.62 -7.58
C VAL A 168 28.88 7.83 -8.49
N MET A 169 28.56 6.55 -8.66
CA MET A 169 29.23 5.66 -9.60
C MET A 169 28.23 5.27 -10.69
N ASN A 170 28.65 5.35 -11.95
CA ASN A 170 27.86 4.88 -13.08
C ASN A 170 28.08 3.38 -13.24
N ILE A 171 26.99 2.65 -13.40
CA ILE A 171 27.02 1.22 -13.71
C ILE A 171 26.20 1.00 -14.97
N TYR A 172 26.78 0.26 -15.91
CA TYR A 172 26.10 -0.16 -17.12
C TYR A 172 25.50 -1.54 -16.89
N ASN A 173 24.19 -1.65 -17.04
CA ASN A 173 23.48 -2.91 -16.97
C ASN A 173 23.16 -3.36 -18.39
N SER A 174 23.64 -4.54 -18.77
CA SER A 174 23.24 -5.24 -20.00
C SER A 174 22.46 -6.49 -19.62
N SER A 175 21.60 -6.97 -20.51
CA SER A 175 20.83 -8.22 -20.33
C SER A 175 21.70 -9.44 -20.01
N HIS A 176 23.01 -9.37 -20.24
CA HIS A 176 23.95 -10.46 -20.00
C HIS A 176 25.03 -10.18 -18.95
N ASN A 177 25.21 -8.95 -18.42
CA ASN A 177 26.22 -8.63 -17.40
C ASN A 177 26.04 -7.23 -16.78
N ILE A 178 26.58 -7.05 -15.55
CA ILE A 178 26.70 -5.75 -14.86
C ILE A 178 28.17 -5.31 -14.95
N PHE A 179 28.43 -4.14 -15.55
CA PHE A 179 29.78 -3.60 -15.72
C PHE A 179 29.96 -2.24 -15.05
N CYS A 180 31.07 -2.09 -14.34
CA CYS A 180 31.42 -0.91 -13.56
C CYS A 180 32.48 -0.07 -14.28
N THR A 181 32.19 1.20 -14.60
CA THR A 181 33.04 2.03 -15.47
C THR A 181 34.12 2.85 -14.77
N THR A 182 34.27 2.76 -13.44
CA THR A 182 35.45 3.37 -12.80
C THR A 182 36.72 2.55 -12.99
N CYS A 183 36.64 1.37 -13.63
CA CYS A 183 37.82 0.64 -14.07
C CYS A 183 38.26 1.18 -15.44
N SER A 184 39.36 1.92 -15.47
CA SER A 184 39.98 2.54 -16.65
C SER A 184 40.41 1.58 -17.77
N LEU A 185 40.01 0.31 -17.71
CA LEU A 185 40.32 -0.75 -18.67
C LEU A 185 39.27 -0.89 -19.79
N TRP A 186 38.14 -0.16 -19.73
CA TRP A 186 37.01 -0.41 -20.64
C TRP A 186 37.08 0.28 -22.01
N LYS A 187 37.78 1.43 -22.15
CA LYS A 187 37.96 2.07 -23.47
C LYS A 187 38.67 1.15 -24.47
N SER A 188 39.60 0.34 -23.98
CA SER A 188 40.41 -0.55 -24.81
C SER A 188 39.68 -1.84 -25.23
N ALA A 189 38.68 -2.30 -24.46
CA ALA A 189 37.95 -3.53 -24.77
C ALA A 189 36.82 -3.30 -25.78
N PHE A 190 36.12 -2.16 -25.69
CA PHE A 190 35.01 -1.85 -26.62
C PHE A 190 35.50 -1.54 -28.05
N GLU A 191 36.67 -0.89 -28.19
CA GLU A 191 37.28 -0.68 -29.52
C GLU A 191 37.78 -1.99 -30.17
N ALA A 192 38.15 -2.99 -29.36
CA ALA A 192 38.59 -4.30 -29.86
C ALA A 192 37.42 -5.17 -30.34
N ASP A 193 36.29 -5.16 -29.62
CA ASP A 193 35.10 -5.93 -30.02
C ASP A 193 34.35 -5.30 -31.21
N ALA A 194 34.41 -3.97 -31.37
CA ALA A 194 33.87 -3.29 -32.55
C ALA A 194 34.63 -3.64 -33.85
N GLN A 195 35.92 -3.97 -33.77
CA GLN A 195 36.72 -4.41 -34.92
C GLN A 195 36.54 -5.90 -35.24
N ALA A 196 35.99 -6.70 -34.32
CA ALA A 196 35.70 -8.12 -34.55
C ALA A 196 34.32 -8.39 -35.20
N ALA A 197 33.45 -7.37 -35.29
CA ALA A 197 32.09 -7.49 -35.83
C ALA A 197 31.96 -7.10 -37.32
N ASP A 198 33.04 -6.64 -37.96
CA ASP A 198 33.09 -6.23 -39.38
C ASP A 198 33.76 -7.29 -40.30
N VAL A 199 33.59 -8.58 -40.01
CA VAL A 199 33.95 -9.71 -40.92
C VAL A 199 32.80 -10.68 -41.09
#